data_AF-A0A0S8CJI2-F1
#
_entry.id   AF-A0A0S8CJI2-F1
#
_cell.length_a   1.000
_cell.length_b   1.000
_cell.length_c   1.000
_cell.angle_alpha   90.00
_cell.angle_beta   90.00
_cell.angle_gamma   90.00
#
_symmetry.space_group_name_H-M   'P 1'
#
loop_
_entity.id
_entity.type
_entity.pdbx_description
1 polymer ?
#
loop_
_entity_poly.entity_id
_entity_poly.type
_entity_poly.pdbx_seq_one_letter_code
_entity_poly.pdbx_strand_id
1 'polypeptide(L)'
;MDFQRHKTGFFLTVFFVIVLLITGFFSLKAYNASQETEKQITASIQDLKQNITRLEIRMEEFEKFLKDNLTLSSASNMKDSPGVQRDKLSKIEKGKPGSPSGQSKVAKADQKTSGEGRLELLSNVDPNVIQELYEERVQKKVIDSELEFLREINGEQRQMDQSRYNNEANDLYRKTLPRGLGNNLSEEEREKALDELLDKYPDSYAAAKAVSVKALESVMRGNIDTAETYYNLLVNVQAEKPDRVVLDSGFEAVPTVTHTLAWAYYRSGRMEDVKAMVKTMEESYLDSVYRVRSRGGPSMISGEEAIERIHRITGIGGDKEESP
;
A
#
# COMPACT_ATOMS: atom_id res chain seq x y z
N MET A 1 19.37 71.45 -10.94
CA MET A 1 18.66 70.41 -10.16
C MET A 1 18.08 69.30 -11.04
N ASP A 2 18.13 69.40 -12.37
CA ASP A 2 17.47 68.42 -13.28
C ASP A 2 18.19 67.08 -13.45
N PHE A 3 19.51 67.02 -13.20
CA PHE A 3 20.28 65.78 -13.38
C PHE A 3 19.96 64.70 -12.32
N GLN A 4 19.56 65.10 -11.11
CA GLN A 4 19.14 64.19 -10.03
C GLN A 4 17.74 63.62 -10.28
N ARG A 5 16.84 64.40 -10.90
CA ARG A 5 15.48 63.97 -11.28
C ARG A 5 15.50 62.94 -12.41
N HIS A 6 16.40 63.08 -13.39
CA HIS A 6 16.54 62.09 -14.45
C HIS A 6 17.09 60.74 -13.96
N LYS A 7 18.03 60.74 -13.00
CA LYS A 7 18.53 59.50 -12.40
C LYS A 7 17.46 58.76 -11.61
N THR A 8 16.72 59.47 -10.76
CA THR A 8 15.63 58.87 -9.98
C THR A 8 14.51 58.34 -10.88
N GLY A 9 14.14 59.05 -11.95
CA GLY A 9 13.17 58.56 -12.94
C GLY A 9 13.64 57.31 -13.69
N PHE A 10 14.93 57.26 -14.06
CA PHE A 10 15.52 56.09 -14.72
C PHE A 10 15.55 54.86 -13.80
N PHE A 11 15.99 55.02 -12.54
CA PHE A 11 15.98 53.93 -11.57
C PHE A 11 14.57 53.41 -11.27
N LEU A 12 13.59 54.31 -11.15
CA LEU A 12 12.20 53.90 -10.93
C LEU A 12 11.66 53.09 -12.11
N THR A 13 12.00 53.50 -13.34
CA THR A 13 11.56 52.82 -14.57
C THR A 13 12.21 51.43 -14.68
N VAL A 14 13.52 51.32 -14.43
CA VAL A 14 14.23 50.03 -14.46
C VAL A 14 13.71 49.10 -13.37
N PHE A 15 13.46 49.61 -12.16
CA PHE A 15 12.88 48.83 -11.07
C PHE A 15 11.48 48.30 -11.44
N PHE A 16 10.63 49.14 -12.06
CA PHE A 16 9.29 48.73 -12.49
C PHE A 16 9.33 47.63 -13.55
N VAL A 17 10.25 47.73 -14.52
CA VAL A 17 10.45 46.71 -15.55
C VAL A 17 10.90 45.39 -14.93
N ILE A 18 11.82 45.42 -13.96
CA ILE A 18 12.29 44.21 -13.27
C ILE A 18 11.16 43.54 -12.49
N VAL A 19 10.35 44.31 -11.76
CA VAL A 19 9.19 43.77 -11.02
C VAL A 19 8.17 43.14 -11.97
N LEU A 20 7.89 43.77 -13.12
CA LEU A 20 7.00 43.21 -14.14
C LEU A 20 7.53 41.90 -14.75
N LEU A 21 8.85 41.82 -15.00
CA LEU A 21 9.46 40.60 -15.53
C LEU A 21 9.43 39.45 -14.52
N ILE A 22 9.72 39.73 -13.24
CA ILE A 22 9.65 38.74 -12.16
C ILE A 22 8.21 38.27 -11.99
N THR A 23 7.25 39.19 -11.93
CA THR A 23 5.83 38.86 -11.78
C THR A 23 5.34 38.04 -12.97
N GLY A 24 5.69 38.43 -14.20
CA GLY A 24 5.36 37.68 -15.42
C GLY A 24 5.97 36.29 -15.43
N PHE A 25 7.21 36.12 -14.98
CA PHE A 25 7.88 34.81 -14.87
C PHE A 25 7.17 33.89 -13.86
N PHE A 26 6.83 34.40 -12.68
CA PHE A 26 6.11 33.61 -11.67
C PHE A 26 4.66 33.30 -12.09
N SER A 27 3.97 34.23 -12.76
CA SER A 27 2.64 34.00 -13.33
C SER A 27 2.68 32.95 -14.46
N LEU A 28 3.70 32.98 -15.32
CA LEU A 28 3.87 31.98 -16.38
C LEU A 28 4.20 30.59 -15.81
N LYS A 29 5.05 30.54 -14.76
CA LYS A 29 5.37 29.29 -14.06
C LYS A 29 4.15 28.71 -13.35
N ALA A 30 3.33 29.55 -12.70
CA ALA A 30 2.08 29.15 -12.09
C ALA A 30 1.04 28.68 -13.13
N TYR A 31 0.96 29.35 -14.28
CA TYR A 31 0.09 28.95 -15.39
C TYR A 31 0.49 27.60 -15.99
N ASN A 32 1.79 27.37 -16.21
CA ASN A 32 2.29 26.10 -16.73
C ASN A 32 2.08 24.95 -15.74
N ALA A 33 2.34 25.19 -14.44
CA ALA A 33 2.04 24.22 -13.39
C ALA A 33 0.53 23.91 -13.34
N SER A 34 -0.33 24.92 -13.46
CA SER A 34 -1.80 24.74 -13.52
C SER A 34 -2.22 23.89 -14.71
N GLN A 35 -1.63 24.09 -15.90
CA GLN A 35 -1.94 23.27 -17.08
C GLN A 35 -1.46 21.83 -16.93
N GLU A 36 -0.31 21.60 -16.29
CA GLU A 36 0.22 20.27 -16.04
C GLU A 36 -0.66 19.54 -15.02
N THR A 37 -1.14 20.26 -14.00
CA THR A 37 -2.11 19.75 -13.02
C THR A 37 -3.46 19.42 -13.69
N GLU A 38 -3.98 20.29 -14.57
CA GLU A 38 -5.21 20.03 -15.33
C GLU A 38 -5.07 18.83 -16.27
N LYS A 39 -3.91 18.65 -16.91
CA LYS A 39 -3.63 17.47 -17.75
C LYS A 39 -3.58 16.19 -16.92
N GLN A 40 -2.93 16.21 -15.76
CA GLN A 40 -2.91 15.07 -14.84
C GLN A 40 -4.32 14.75 -14.33
N ILE A 41 -5.09 15.74 -13.89
CA ILE A 41 -6.48 15.55 -13.46
C ILE A 41 -7.35 15.00 -14.61
N THR A 42 -7.18 15.49 -15.83
CA THR A 42 -7.93 15.01 -17.00
C THR A 42 -7.55 13.55 -17.34
N ALA A 43 -6.26 13.20 -17.25
CA ALA A 43 -5.80 11.83 -17.43
C ALA A 43 -6.35 10.90 -16.33
N SER A 44 -6.31 11.31 -15.07
CA SER A 44 -6.89 10.55 -13.95
C SER A 44 -8.40 10.39 -14.07
N ILE A 45 -9.14 11.43 -14.51
CA ILE A 45 -10.59 11.36 -14.77
C ILE A 45 -10.88 10.41 -15.95
N GLN A 46 -10.03 10.41 -16.99
CA GLN A 46 -10.19 9.52 -18.13
C GLN A 46 -9.93 8.06 -17.76
N ASP A 47 -8.91 7.80 -16.94
CA ASP A 47 -8.61 6.46 -16.42
C ASP A 47 -9.71 5.97 -15.47
N LEU A 48 -10.22 6.85 -14.60
CA LEU A 48 -11.37 6.56 -13.74
C LEU A 48 -12.62 6.21 -14.56
N LYS A 49 -12.90 6.95 -15.64
CA LYS A 49 -14.01 6.65 -16.55
C LYS A 49 -13.84 5.29 -17.24
N GLN A 50 -12.63 4.94 -17.69
CA GLN A 50 -12.37 3.64 -18.28
C GLN A 50 -12.55 2.50 -17.27
N ASN A 51 -12.14 2.71 -16.02
CA ASN A 51 -12.32 1.74 -14.95
C ASN A 51 -13.80 1.56 -14.58
N ILE A 52 -14.59 2.65 -14.55
CA ILE A 52 -16.05 2.59 -14.35
C ILE A 52 -16.72 1.82 -15.50
N THR A 53 -16.39 2.12 -16.77
CA THR A 53 -16.96 1.38 -17.90
C THR A 53 -16.59 -0.11 -17.89
N ARG A 54 -15.37 -0.47 -17.48
CA ARG A 54 -14.98 -1.88 -17.30
C ARG A 54 -15.77 -2.56 -16.17
N LEU A 55 -16.07 -1.84 -15.10
CA LEU A 55 -16.90 -2.32 -14.00
C LEU A 55 -18.35 -2.55 -14.45
N GLU A 56 -18.93 -1.62 -15.20
CA GLU A 56 -20.28 -1.74 -15.77
C GLU A 56 -20.39 -2.96 -16.70
N ILE A 57 -19.43 -3.15 -17.62
CA ILE A 57 -19.41 -4.33 -18.51
C ILE A 57 -19.33 -5.63 -17.70
N ARG A 58 -18.49 -5.68 -16.65
CA ARG A 58 -18.39 -6.86 -15.80
C ARG A 58 -19.66 -7.12 -14.99
N MET A 59 -20.36 -6.07 -14.57
CA MET A 59 -21.66 -6.20 -13.90
C MET A 59 -22.73 -6.72 -14.86
N GLU A 60 -22.78 -6.24 -16.10
CA GLU A 60 -23.70 -6.75 -17.11
C GLU A 60 -23.40 -8.21 -17.49
N GLU A 61 -22.12 -8.57 -17.63
CA GLU A 61 -21.69 -9.96 -17.84
C GLU A 61 -22.10 -10.86 -16.66
N PHE A 62 -21.99 -10.35 -15.44
CA PHE A 62 -22.41 -11.05 -14.24
C PHE A 62 -23.94 -11.20 -14.15
N GLU A 63 -24.70 -10.16 -14.47
CA GLU A 63 -26.16 -10.21 -14.49
C GLU A 63 -26.67 -11.18 -15.58
N LYS A 64 -26.00 -11.18 -16.75
CA LYS A 64 -26.25 -12.16 -17.81
C LYS A 64 -25.92 -13.58 -17.36
N PHE A 65 -24.79 -13.78 -16.69
CA PHE A 65 -24.43 -15.07 -16.11
C PHE A 65 -25.47 -15.56 -15.09
N LEU A 66 -26.00 -14.67 -14.24
CA LEU A 66 -27.07 -15.01 -13.30
C LEU A 66 -28.36 -15.39 -14.04
N LYS A 67 -28.76 -14.63 -15.07
CA LYS A 67 -29.97 -14.89 -15.88
C LYS A 67 -29.87 -16.18 -16.69
N ASP A 68 -28.73 -16.45 -17.31
CA ASP A 68 -28.48 -17.66 -18.09
C ASP A 68 -28.50 -18.90 -17.18
N ASN A 69 -28.03 -18.78 -15.92
CA ASN A 69 -28.07 -19.89 -14.96
C ASN A 69 -29.43 -20.07 -14.27
N LEU A 70 -30.21 -19.00 -14.04
CA LEU A 70 -31.59 -19.07 -13.53
C LEU A 70 -32.56 -19.68 -14.55
N THR A 71 -32.34 -19.43 -15.84
CA THR A 71 -33.14 -20.03 -16.92
C THR A 71 -32.82 -21.51 -17.13
N LEU A 72 -31.57 -21.94 -16.94
CA LEU A 72 -31.16 -23.35 -16.93
C LEU A 72 -31.76 -24.15 -15.75
N SER A 73 -31.92 -23.53 -14.57
CA SER A 73 -32.60 -24.15 -13.42
C SER A 73 -34.12 -24.30 -13.61
N SER A 74 -34.72 -23.51 -14.50
CA SER A 74 -36.17 -23.55 -14.75
C SER A 74 -36.55 -24.54 -15.87
N ALA A 75 -35.58 -24.96 -16.68
CA ALA A 75 -35.79 -25.88 -17.80
C ALA A 75 -35.57 -27.37 -17.44
N SER A 76 -34.99 -27.69 -16.28
CA SER A 76 -34.70 -29.08 -15.88
C SER A 76 -35.81 -29.78 -15.09
N ASN A 77 -36.92 -29.09 -14.79
CA ASN A 77 -38.09 -29.69 -14.14
C ASN A 77 -39.24 -29.93 -15.13
N MET A 78 -39.05 -30.80 -16.12
CA MET A 78 -40.14 -31.56 -16.76
C MET A 78 -39.59 -32.60 -17.75
N LYS A 79 -39.30 -33.81 -17.26
CA LYS A 79 -39.82 -35.10 -17.77
C LYS A 79 -39.01 -36.32 -17.30
N ASP A 80 -39.75 -37.21 -16.65
CA ASP A 80 -39.70 -38.68 -16.72
C ASP A 80 -38.48 -39.44 -16.14
N SER A 81 -38.73 -40.03 -14.96
CA SER A 81 -38.14 -41.28 -14.45
C SER A 81 -38.58 -42.50 -15.31
N PRO A 82 -38.13 -43.77 -15.11
CA PRO A 82 -37.14 -44.30 -14.15
C PRO A 82 -36.20 -45.41 -14.70
N GLY A 83 -35.19 -45.83 -13.92
CA GLY A 83 -34.70 -47.22 -13.99
C GLY A 83 -33.32 -47.54 -13.38
N VAL A 84 -33.33 -48.30 -12.26
CA VAL A 84 -32.47 -49.49 -11.98
C VAL A 84 -30.94 -49.23 -11.88
N GLN A 85 -30.16 -49.59 -10.84
CA GLN A 85 -30.28 -50.47 -9.68
C GLN A 85 -29.16 -50.14 -8.66
N ARG A 86 -29.45 -50.53 -7.41
CA ARG A 86 -28.57 -50.73 -6.24
C ARG A 86 -27.19 -51.30 -6.61
N ASP A 87 -26.12 -50.91 -5.89
CA ASP A 87 -25.67 -51.71 -4.74
C ASP A 87 -24.52 -51.11 -3.91
N LYS A 88 -24.53 -51.47 -2.62
CA LYS A 88 -23.47 -51.45 -1.60
C LYS A 88 -23.25 -50.21 -0.71
N LEU A 89 -24.00 -50.23 0.41
CA LEU A 89 -23.52 -50.30 1.81
C LEU A 89 -22.09 -49.76 2.07
N SER A 90 -21.91 -48.68 2.82
CA SER A 90 -22.02 -48.55 4.30
C SER A 90 -20.65 -48.62 5.01
N LYS A 91 -20.53 -47.75 6.04
CA LYS A 91 -19.51 -47.67 7.11
C LYS A 91 -18.34 -46.72 6.88
N ILE A 92 -18.34 -45.62 7.64
CA ILE A 92 -17.34 -45.17 8.63
C ILE A 92 -18.06 -44.05 9.42
N GLU A 93 -18.72 -44.38 10.53
CA GLU A 93 -18.22 -44.26 11.91
C GLU A 93 -18.09 -42.83 12.44
N LYS A 94 -18.79 -42.60 13.55
CA LYS A 94 -18.78 -41.39 14.38
C LYS A 94 -17.43 -41.26 15.09
N GLY A 95 -16.79 -40.10 14.95
CA GLY A 95 -15.73 -39.62 15.84
C GLY A 95 -15.78 -38.09 15.95
N LYS A 96 -15.93 -37.56 17.18
CA LYS A 96 -15.55 -36.18 17.57
C LYS A 96 -14.00 -36.09 17.62
N PRO A 97 -13.33 -34.90 17.69
CA PRO A 97 -13.75 -33.49 17.57
C PRO A 97 -12.87 -32.66 16.58
N GLY A 98 -13.18 -31.36 16.40
CA GLY A 98 -12.44 -30.27 15.72
C GLY A 98 -11.19 -30.55 14.84
N SER A 99 -11.25 -30.17 13.55
CA SER A 99 -10.11 -29.67 12.76
C SER A 99 -10.51 -29.09 11.38
N PRO A 100 -9.72 -28.15 10.84
CA PRO A 100 -10.03 -27.36 9.64
C PRO A 100 -9.79 -28.17 8.36
N SER A 101 -10.82 -28.86 7.86
CA SER A 101 -10.71 -29.70 6.67
C SER A 101 -11.31 -29.10 5.39
N GLY A 102 -11.96 -27.92 5.48
CA GLY A 102 -12.55 -27.22 4.33
C GLY A 102 -11.53 -26.56 3.39
N GLN A 103 -10.48 -25.96 3.94
CA GLN A 103 -9.47 -25.23 3.15
C GLN A 103 -8.56 -26.16 2.31
N SER A 104 -8.38 -27.42 2.71
CA SER A 104 -7.47 -28.35 2.02
C SER A 104 -8.06 -28.98 0.75
N LYS A 105 -9.38 -28.93 0.52
CA LYS A 105 -9.99 -29.51 -0.68
C LYS A 105 -9.99 -28.56 -1.88
N VAL A 106 -10.04 -27.26 -1.64
CA VAL A 106 -10.02 -26.24 -2.70
C VAL A 106 -8.59 -26.00 -3.22
N ALA A 107 -7.59 -26.02 -2.35
CA ALA A 107 -6.19 -25.77 -2.72
C ALA A 107 -5.53 -26.89 -3.57
N LYS A 108 -6.12 -28.09 -3.63
CA LYS A 108 -5.62 -29.21 -4.48
C LYS A 108 -6.35 -29.35 -5.82
N ALA A 109 -7.32 -28.48 -6.13
CA ALA A 109 -8.13 -28.57 -7.35
C ALA A 109 -7.53 -27.84 -8.57
N ASP A 110 -6.39 -27.15 -8.43
CA ASP A 110 -5.75 -26.40 -9.53
C ASP A 110 -4.92 -27.25 -10.50
N GLN A 111 -4.85 -28.57 -10.31
CA GLN A 111 -4.21 -29.48 -11.26
C GLN A 111 -5.17 -30.62 -11.66
N LYS A 112 -5.71 -30.53 -12.88
CA LYS A 112 -6.49 -31.57 -13.62
C LYS A 112 -7.94 -31.86 -13.19
N THR A 113 -8.87 -30.94 -13.36
CA THR A 113 -10.30 -31.33 -13.53
C THR A 113 -10.96 -30.55 -14.68
N SER A 114 -11.63 -31.31 -15.56
CA SER A 114 -12.53 -30.82 -16.62
C SER A 114 -13.62 -29.93 -16.02
N GLY A 115 -14.13 -28.96 -16.80
CA GLY A 115 -15.12 -27.97 -16.36
C GLY A 115 -16.36 -28.56 -15.67
N GLU A 116 -16.75 -29.79 -16.00
CA GLU A 116 -17.88 -30.50 -15.39
C GLU A 116 -17.57 -31.00 -13.96
N GLY A 117 -16.33 -31.36 -13.66
CA GLY A 117 -15.92 -31.78 -12.30
C GLY A 117 -15.80 -30.61 -11.31
N ARG A 118 -15.63 -29.37 -11.81
CA ARG A 118 -15.63 -28.15 -10.97
C ARG A 118 -17.04 -27.74 -10.55
N LEU A 119 -18.06 -28.08 -11.35
CA LEU A 119 -19.47 -27.70 -11.11
C LEU A 119 -20.12 -28.54 -9.99
N GLU A 120 -19.80 -29.83 -9.90
CA GLU A 120 -20.32 -30.73 -8.86
C GLU A 120 -19.70 -30.43 -7.46
N LEU A 121 -18.51 -29.82 -7.46
CA LEU A 121 -17.85 -29.34 -6.25
C LEU A 121 -18.43 -28.00 -5.75
N LEU A 122 -19.01 -27.17 -6.61
CA LEU A 122 -19.57 -25.85 -6.25
C LEU A 122 -21.03 -25.90 -5.85
N SER A 123 -21.79 -26.92 -6.27
CA SER A 123 -23.20 -27.10 -5.88
C SER A 123 -23.41 -27.43 -4.39
N ASN A 124 -22.33 -27.82 -3.69
CA ASN A 124 -22.32 -28.12 -2.25
C ASN A 124 -21.50 -27.12 -1.42
N VAL A 125 -21.03 -26.02 -2.02
CA VAL A 125 -20.26 -25.00 -1.31
C VAL A 125 -21.20 -23.88 -0.88
N ASP A 126 -21.17 -23.55 0.41
CA ASP A 126 -21.94 -22.46 1.00
C ASP A 126 -21.70 -21.15 0.20
N PRO A 127 -22.75 -20.46 -0.27
CA PRO A 127 -22.63 -19.17 -0.95
C PRO A 127 -21.76 -18.16 -0.20
N ASN A 128 -21.74 -18.19 1.14
CA ASN A 128 -20.88 -17.33 1.95
C ASN A 128 -19.39 -17.63 1.72
N VAL A 129 -19.01 -18.90 1.52
CA VAL A 129 -17.62 -19.30 1.22
C VAL A 129 -17.21 -18.83 -0.18
N ILE A 130 -18.14 -18.83 -1.14
CA ILE A 130 -17.89 -18.30 -2.49
C ILE A 130 -17.69 -16.78 -2.44
N GLN A 131 -18.48 -16.08 -1.64
CA GLN A 131 -18.36 -14.64 -1.43
C GLN A 131 -17.03 -14.29 -0.75
N GLU A 132 -16.66 -14.97 0.33
CA GLU A 132 -15.36 -14.78 1.01
C GLU A 132 -14.18 -14.99 0.05
N LEU A 133 -14.20 -16.04 -0.78
CA LEU A 133 -13.16 -16.30 -1.77
C LEU A 133 -13.09 -15.24 -2.87
N TYR A 134 -14.23 -14.64 -3.23
CA TYR A 134 -14.28 -13.55 -4.19
C TYR A 134 -13.73 -12.25 -3.60
N GLU A 135 -14.14 -11.90 -2.38
CA GLU A 135 -13.64 -10.74 -1.63
C GLU A 135 -12.12 -10.84 -1.42
N GLU A 136 -11.61 -12.00 -1.02
CA GLU A 136 -10.17 -12.26 -0.91
C GLU A 136 -9.44 -12.05 -2.25
N ARG A 137 -10.02 -12.52 -3.36
CA ARG A 137 -9.43 -12.35 -4.69
C ARG A 137 -9.43 -10.89 -5.14
N VAL A 138 -10.49 -10.14 -4.85
CA VAL A 138 -10.58 -8.71 -5.19
C VAL A 138 -9.56 -7.92 -4.38
N GLN A 139 -9.49 -8.13 -3.06
CA GLN A 139 -8.50 -7.50 -2.19
C GLN A 139 -7.07 -7.79 -2.65
N LYS A 140 -6.78 -9.04 -2.98
CA LYS A 140 -5.47 -9.42 -3.51
C LYS A 140 -5.10 -8.65 -4.79
N LYS A 141 -6.04 -8.48 -5.72
CA LYS A 141 -5.80 -7.70 -6.94
C LYS A 141 -5.55 -6.22 -6.66
N VAL A 142 -6.27 -5.63 -5.70
CA VAL A 142 -6.05 -4.24 -5.28
C VAL A 142 -4.66 -4.08 -4.69
N ILE A 143 -4.26 -4.98 -3.78
CA ILE A 143 -2.92 -5.00 -3.19
C ILE A 143 -1.85 -5.17 -4.27
N ASP A 144 -2.01 -6.12 -5.19
CA ASP A 144 -1.04 -6.36 -6.27
C ASP A 144 -0.87 -5.12 -7.16
N SER A 145 -1.98 -4.43 -7.48
CA SER A 145 -1.97 -3.18 -8.25
C SER A 145 -1.26 -2.04 -7.51
N GLU A 146 -1.52 -1.87 -6.21
CA GLU A 146 -0.86 -0.84 -5.40
C GLU A 146 0.64 -1.10 -5.28
N LEU A 147 1.05 -2.37 -5.15
CA LEU A 147 2.47 -2.73 -5.12
C LEU A 147 3.18 -2.43 -6.45
N GLU A 148 2.49 -2.61 -7.57
CA GLU A 148 3.03 -2.24 -8.88
C GLU A 148 3.21 -0.72 -8.98
N PHE A 149 2.21 0.04 -8.57
CA PHE A 149 2.24 1.50 -8.51
C PHE A 149 3.37 2.02 -7.59
N LEU A 150 3.52 1.47 -6.39
CA LEU A 150 4.61 1.84 -5.47
C LEU A 150 5.99 1.52 -6.05
N ARG A 151 6.14 0.43 -6.81
CA ARG A 151 7.42 0.12 -7.49
C ARG A 151 7.76 1.12 -8.58
N GLU A 152 6.75 1.60 -9.31
CA GLU A 152 6.90 2.66 -10.30
C GLU A 152 7.38 3.96 -9.63
N ILE A 153 6.69 4.41 -8.58
CA ILE A 153 7.09 5.57 -7.78
C ILE A 153 8.53 5.42 -7.27
N ASN A 154 8.90 4.25 -6.73
CA ASN A 154 10.27 4.02 -6.27
C ASN A 154 11.29 4.16 -7.42
N GLY A 155 10.93 3.70 -8.63
CA GLY A 155 11.70 3.91 -9.84
C GLY A 155 11.90 5.39 -10.16
N GLU A 156 10.82 6.16 -10.18
CA GLU A 156 10.84 7.61 -10.42
C GLU A 156 11.66 8.35 -9.38
N GLN A 157 11.52 8.03 -8.09
CA GLN A 157 12.31 8.62 -7.01
C GLN A 157 13.81 8.41 -7.19
N ARG A 158 14.21 7.20 -7.62
CA ARG A 158 15.62 6.94 -7.93
C ARG A 158 16.09 7.73 -9.14
N GLN A 159 15.25 7.89 -10.16
CA GLN A 159 15.56 8.72 -11.33
C GLN A 159 15.66 10.20 -10.95
N MET A 160 14.80 10.70 -10.08
CA MET A 160 14.85 12.08 -9.56
C MET A 160 16.15 12.32 -8.80
N ASP A 161 16.50 11.47 -7.84
CA ASP A 161 17.77 11.54 -7.12
C ASP A 161 18.96 11.44 -8.11
N GLN A 162 18.88 10.52 -9.08
CA GLN A 162 19.91 10.35 -10.10
C GLN A 162 20.09 11.60 -10.98
N SER A 163 18.99 12.24 -11.36
CA SER A 163 19.01 13.44 -12.20
C SER A 163 19.62 14.64 -11.46
N ARG A 164 19.45 14.70 -10.13
CA ARG A 164 19.83 15.84 -9.30
C ARG A 164 21.21 15.71 -8.68
N TYR A 165 21.57 14.50 -8.24
CA TYR A 165 22.80 14.22 -7.48
C TYR A 165 23.69 13.16 -8.17
N ASN A 166 23.41 12.81 -9.43
CA ASN A 166 23.98 11.63 -10.07
C ASN A 166 23.73 10.38 -9.19
N ASN A 167 24.61 9.38 -9.25
CA ASN A 167 24.45 8.17 -8.43
C ASN A 167 24.89 8.34 -6.97
N GLU A 168 25.42 9.50 -6.56
CA GLU A 168 26.11 9.65 -5.27
C GLU A 168 25.18 9.42 -4.06
N ALA A 169 23.99 10.01 -4.07
CA ALA A 169 23.01 9.83 -3.00
C ALA A 169 22.56 8.36 -2.89
N ASN A 170 22.32 7.71 -4.04
CA ASN A 170 21.95 6.29 -4.09
C ASN A 170 23.10 5.37 -3.63
N ASP A 171 24.34 5.69 -3.96
CA ASP A 171 25.53 4.92 -3.56
C ASP A 171 25.77 5.02 -2.04
N LEU A 172 25.58 6.20 -1.45
CA LEU A 172 25.60 6.36 0.00
C LEU A 172 24.45 5.59 0.66
N TYR A 173 23.23 5.70 0.15
CA TYR A 173 22.08 4.94 0.66
C TYR A 173 22.34 3.43 0.66
N ARG A 174 22.91 2.86 -0.42
CA ARG A 174 23.27 1.43 -0.47
C ARG A 174 24.25 1.03 0.65
N LYS A 175 25.18 1.92 1.02
CA LYS A 175 26.10 1.71 2.14
C LYS A 175 25.43 1.79 3.51
N THR A 176 24.22 2.36 3.62
CA THR A 176 23.46 2.39 4.89
C THR A 176 22.72 1.08 5.17
N LEU A 177 22.46 0.27 4.14
CA LEU A 177 21.64 -0.93 4.25
C LEU A 177 22.25 -1.98 5.21
N PRO A 178 21.41 -2.73 5.95
CA PRO A 178 21.87 -3.82 6.81
C PRO A 178 22.68 -4.89 6.08
N ARG A 179 23.51 -5.62 6.84
CA ARG A 179 24.30 -6.73 6.30
C ARG A 179 23.39 -7.77 5.65
N GLY A 180 23.76 -8.21 4.45
CA GLY A 180 22.99 -9.18 3.65
C GLY A 180 21.89 -8.57 2.78
N LEU A 181 21.62 -7.26 2.88
CA LEU A 181 20.76 -6.52 1.95
C LEU A 181 21.59 -5.70 0.94
N GLY A 182 22.68 -6.30 0.45
CA GLY A 182 23.58 -5.66 -0.53
C GLY A 182 24.76 -4.90 0.08
N ASN A 183 25.02 -5.08 1.37
CA ASN A 183 26.11 -4.42 2.08
C ASN A 183 26.85 -5.39 3.03
N ASN A 184 28.16 -5.19 3.20
CA ASN A 184 29.03 -5.94 4.11
C ASN A 184 29.73 -5.06 5.16
N LEU A 185 29.50 -3.75 5.11
CA LEU A 185 30.09 -2.78 6.03
C LEU A 185 29.72 -3.06 7.50
N SER A 186 30.59 -2.61 8.40
CA SER A 186 30.33 -2.58 9.83
C SER A 186 29.22 -1.58 10.17
N GLU A 187 28.66 -1.66 11.38
CA GLU A 187 27.64 -0.73 11.83
C GLU A 187 28.14 0.72 11.89
N GLU A 188 29.40 0.92 12.30
CA GLU A 188 30.01 2.26 12.35
C GLU A 188 30.17 2.87 10.96
N GLU A 189 30.60 2.07 9.97
CA GLU A 189 30.72 2.53 8.58
C GLU A 189 29.36 2.84 7.95
N ARG A 190 28.33 2.06 8.31
CA ARG A 190 26.95 2.31 7.88
C ARG A 190 26.40 3.61 8.48
N GLU A 191 26.69 3.87 9.75
CA GLU A 191 26.28 5.11 10.42
C GLU A 191 26.98 6.32 9.80
N LYS A 192 28.29 6.23 9.56
CA LYS A 192 29.02 7.29 8.84
C LYS A 192 28.45 7.57 7.45
N ALA A 193 28.03 6.53 6.72
CA ALA A 193 27.38 6.70 5.43
C ALA A 193 26.00 7.35 5.54
N LEU A 194 25.25 7.08 6.62
CA LEU A 194 23.97 7.73 6.90
C LEU A 194 24.19 9.21 7.24
N ASP A 195 25.14 9.52 8.12
CA ASP A 195 25.50 10.90 8.48
C ASP A 195 25.93 11.69 7.23
N GLU A 196 26.78 11.11 6.39
CA GLU A 196 27.22 11.73 5.14
C GLU A 196 26.05 11.95 4.16
N LEU A 197 25.12 10.99 4.08
CA LEU A 197 23.94 11.10 3.22
C LEU A 197 23.00 12.22 3.70
N LEU A 198 22.80 12.34 5.02
CA LEU A 198 21.94 13.36 5.61
C LEU A 198 22.58 14.76 5.55
N ASP A 199 23.90 14.85 5.66
CA ASP A 199 24.63 16.12 5.56
C ASP A 199 24.64 16.64 4.11
N LYS A 200 24.98 15.78 3.14
CA LYS A 200 25.16 16.20 1.74
C LYS A 200 23.87 16.25 0.95
N TYR A 201 22.95 15.32 1.21
CA TYR A 201 21.74 15.10 0.41
C TYR A 201 20.46 14.99 1.26
N PRO A 202 20.21 15.91 2.21
CA PRO A 202 19.09 15.82 3.15
C PRO A 202 17.73 15.74 2.45
N ASP A 203 17.60 16.38 1.29
CA ASP A 203 16.37 16.46 0.51
C ASP A 203 16.23 15.35 -0.54
N SER A 204 17.18 14.41 -0.63
CA SER A 204 17.06 13.23 -1.49
C SER A 204 16.01 12.23 -0.99
N TYR A 205 15.45 11.42 -1.89
CA TYR A 205 14.62 10.27 -1.48
C TYR A 205 15.50 9.18 -0.86
N ALA A 206 16.75 9.04 -1.30
CA ALA A 206 17.76 8.16 -0.71
C ALA A 206 17.96 8.42 0.79
N ALA A 207 18.06 9.68 1.22
CA ALA A 207 18.14 10.05 2.64
C ALA A 207 16.92 9.57 3.44
N ALA A 208 15.71 9.85 2.94
CA ALA A 208 14.48 9.41 3.60
C ALA A 208 14.37 7.88 3.68
N LYS A 209 14.80 7.16 2.63
CA LYS A 209 14.86 5.69 2.63
C LYS A 209 15.88 5.17 3.65
N ALA A 210 17.04 5.81 3.77
CA ALA A 210 18.05 5.41 4.73
C ALA A 210 17.56 5.55 6.18
N VAL A 211 16.93 6.69 6.50
CA VAL A 211 16.35 6.98 7.82
C VAL A 211 15.27 5.97 8.19
N SER A 212 14.35 5.68 7.25
CA SER A 212 13.29 4.70 7.48
C SER A 212 13.82 3.28 7.66
N VAL A 213 14.82 2.84 6.89
CA VAL A 213 15.49 1.55 7.09
C VAL A 213 16.14 1.48 8.48
N LYS A 214 16.78 2.56 8.94
CA LYS A 214 17.40 2.63 10.26
C LYS A 214 16.37 2.60 11.38
N ALA A 215 15.23 3.27 11.22
CA ALA A 215 14.11 3.19 12.15
C ALA A 215 13.60 1.74 12.28
N LEU A 216 13.35 1.06 11.16
CA LEU A 216 12.90 -0.34 11.15
C LEU A 216 13.91 -1.28 11.78
N GLU A 217 15.20 -1.12 11.47
CA GLU A 217 16.26 -1.92 12.09
C GLU A 217 16.31 -1.71 13.61
N SER A 218 16.15 -0.47 14.07
CA SER A 218 16.13 -0.15 15.50
C SER A 218 14.97 -0.82 16.22
N VAL A 219 13.78 -0.83 15.61
CA VAL A 219 12.64 -1.61 16.14
C VAL A 219 12.95 -3.10 16.19
N MET A 220 13.53 -3.66 15.12
CA MET A 220 13.87 -5.09 15.07
C MET A 220 14.88 -5.51 16.14
N ARG A 221 15.75 -4.58 16.55
CA ARG A 221 16.74 -4.78 17.62
C ARG A 221 16.19 -4.48 19.02
N GLY A 222 14.93 -4.05 19.13
CA GLY A 222 14.30 -3.70 20.40
C GLY A 222 14.72 -2.34 20.97
N ASN A 223 15.41 -1.51 20.18
CA ASN A 223 15.81 -0.16 20.57
C ASN A 223 14.73 0.84 20.13
N ILE A 224 13.66 0.93 20.92
CA ILE A 224 12.47 1.73 20.61
C ILE A 224 12.78 3.23 20.58
N ASP A 225 13.56 3.75 21.55
CA ASP A 225 13.89 5.17 21.64
C ASP A 225 14.69 5.67 20.41
N THR A 226 15.62 4.84 19.92
CA THR A 226 16.33 5.14 18.68
C THR A 226 15.41 5.05 17.47
N ALA A 227 14.47 4.08 17.44
CA ALA A 227 13.49 4.00 16.36
C ALA A 227 12.57 5.24 16.31
N GLU A 228 12.14 5.77 17.45
CA GLU A 228 11.38 7.01 17.57
C GLU A 228 12.15 8.21 17.03
N THR A 229 13.44 8.30 17.35
CA THR A 229 14.31 9.37 16.86
C THR A 229 14.34 9.40 15.33
N TYR A 230 14.57 8.25 14.69
CA TYR A 230 14.56 8.18 13.22
C TYR A 230 13.15 8.29 12.63
N TYR A 231 12.10 7.86 13.34
CA TYR A 231 10.72 8.08 12.89
C TYR A 231 10.37 9.56 12.82
N ASN A 232 10.71 10.33 13.87
CA ASN A 232 10.48 11.77 13.88
C ASN A 232 11.29 12.48 12.78
N LEU A 233 12.55 12.05 12.57
CA LEU A 233 13.35 12.55 11.45
C LEU A 233 12.71 12.22 10.09
N LEU A 234 12.20 10.99 9.91
CA LEU A 234 11.54 10.57 8.68
C LEU A 234 10.29 11.41 8.39
N VAL A 235 9.45 11.64 9.40
CA VAL A 235 8.23 12.46 9.25
C VAL A 235 8.59 13.88 8.82
N ASN A 236 9.64 14.48 9.41
CA ASN A 236 10.11 15.81 9.02
C ASN A 236 10.67 15.82 7.59
N VAL A 237 11.54 14.86 7.24
CA VAL A 237 12.14 14.77 5.89
C VAL A 237 11.08 14.50 4.82
N GLN A 238 10.04 13.71 5.14
CA GLN A 238 8.95 13.44 4.21
C GLN A 238 8.00 14.63 4.04
N ALA A 239 7.77 15.43 5.09
CA ALA A 239 6.92 16.63 5.00
C ALA A 239 7.43 17.66 3.96
N GLU A 240 8.73 17.64 3.67
CA GLU A 240 9.36 18.50 2.66
C GLU A 240 9.27 17.94 1.23
N LYS A 241 8.70 16.74 1.04
CA LYS A 241 8.60 16.10 -0.28
C LYS A 241 7.17 16.20 -0.84
N PRO A 242 7.02 16.40 -2.16
CA PRO A 242 5.70 16.43 -2.79
C PRO A 242 5.02 15.05 -2.77
N ASP A 243 5.81 13.97 -2.73
CA ASP A 243 5.33 12.59 -2.86
C ASP A 243 5.73 11.71 -1.67
N ARG A 244 4.95 10.64 -1.47
CA ARG A 244 5.21 9.57 -0.49
C ARG A 244 6.59 8.93 -0.68
N VAL A 245 7.35 8.67 0.37
CA VAL A 245 8.66 7.99 0.26
C VAL A 245 8.44 6.49 0.13
N VAL A 246 8.98 5.85 -0.91
CA VAL A 246 8.80 4.41 -1.13
C VAL A 246 10.12 3.65 -1.00
N LEU A 247 10.14 2.65 -0.12
CA LEU A 247 11.26 1.75 0.13
C LEU A 247 11.51 0.81 -1.06
N ASP A 248 12.74 0.29 -1.18
CA ASP A 248 13.07 -0.72 -2.21
C ASP A 248 12.26 -2.02 -2.10
N SER A 249 11.73 -2.30 -0.93
CA SER A 249 10.80 -3.41 -0.72
C SER A 249 9.42 -3.19 -1.38
N GLY A 250 9.13 -2.01 -1.90
CA GLY A 250 7.85 -1.65 -2.53
C GLY A 250 6.78 -1.23 -1.52
N PHE A 251 7.16 -0.50 -0.48
CA PHE A 251 6.27 -0.05 0.59
C PHE A 251 6.52 1.40 0.92
N GLU A 252 5.48 2.10 1.33
CA GLU A 252 5.62 3.44 1.88
C GLU A 252 6.37 3.44 3.19
N ALA A 253 7.33 4.34 3.33
CA ALA A 253 8.23 4.40 4.49
C ALA A 253 7.46 4.72 5.78
N VAL A 254 6.79 5.88 5.85
CA VAL A 254 6.14 6.34 7.09
C VAL A 254 5.05 5.39 7.60
N PRO A 255 4.10 4.90 6.77
CA PRO A 255 3.12 3.91 7.22
C PRO A 255 3.78 2.65 7.76
N THR A 256 4.81 2.14 7.06
CA THR A 256 5.52 0.93 7.48
C THR A 256 6.20 1.10 8.83
N VAL A 257 6.89 2.23 9.06
CA VAL A 257 7.51 2.51 10.37
C VAL A 257 6.46 2.70 11.46
N THR A 258 5.38 3.45 11.17
CA THR A 258 4.26 3.71 12.10
C THR A 258 3.65 2.39 12.60
N HIS A 259 3.26 1.51 11.69
CA HIS A 259 2.71 0.19 12.03
C HIS A 259 3.71 -0.66 12.82
N THR A 260 4.99 -0.65 12.43
CA THR A 260 6.04 -1.42 13.10
C THR A 260 6.30 -0.92 14.53
N LEU A 261 6.26 0.39 14.76
CA LEU A 261 6.33 1.01 16.08
C LEU A 261 5.10 0.69 16.94
N ALA A 262 3.89 0.72 16.37
CA ALA A 262 2.68 0.33 17.10
C ALA A 262 2.80 -1.08 17.71
N TRP A 263 3.35 -2.03 16.94
CA TRP A 263 3.64 -3.37 17.44
C TRP A 263 4.73 -3.42 18.50
N ALA A 264 5.77 -2.59 18.38
CA ALA A 264 6.83 -2.49 19.36
C ALA A 264 6.30 -1.93 20.69
N TYR A 265 5.50 -0.86 20.64
CA TYR A 265 4.87 -0.25 21.80
C TYR A 265 3.97 -1.23 22.53
N TYR A 266 3.11 -1.95 21.79
CA TYR A 266 2.27 -2.99 22.37
C TYR A 266 3.10 -4.03 23.15
N ARG A 267 4.18 -4.54 22.55
CA ARG A 267 5.07 -5.52 23.22
C ARG A 267 5.80 -4.96 24.45
N SER A 268 6.05 -3.65 24.47
CA SER A 268 6.68 -2.95 25.60
C SER A 268 5.68 -2.46 26.66
N GLY A 269 4.36 -2.67 26.48
CA GLY A 269 3.32 -2.20 27.40
C GLY A 269 3.00 -0.70 27.30
N ARG A 270 3.49 -0.01 26.27
CA ARG A 270 3.31 1.43 26.03
C ARG A 270 1.97 1.71 25.32
N MET A 271 0.86 1.44 26.00
CA MET A 271 -0.47 1.43 25.36
C MET A 271 -0.97 2.79 24.84
N GLU A 272 -0.60 3.90 25.48
CA GLU A 272 -0.96 5.24 24.98
C GLU A 272 -0.27 5.55 23.64
N ASP A 273 0.97 5.11 23.48
CA ASP A 273 1.70 5.26 22.21
C ASP A 273 1.11 4.35 21.12
N VAL A 274 0.61 3.16 21.48
CA VAL A 274 -0.15 2.31 20.54
C VAL A 274 -1.38 3.07 20.03
N LYS A 275 -2.19 3.65 20.94
CA LYS A 275 -3.38 4.43 20.55
C LYS A 275 -3.03 5.58 19.61
N ALA A 276 -1.95 6.31 19.90
CA ALA A 276 -1.48 7.41 19.06
C ALA A 276 -1.08 6.93 17.65
N MET A 277 -0.33 5.82 17.55
CA MET A 277 0.06 5.26 16.25
C MET A 277 -1.14 4.72 15.47
N VAL A 278 -2.07 4.02 16.13
CA VAL A 278 -3.30 3.50 15.50
C VAL A 278 -4.16 4.64 14.97
N LYS A 279 -4.37 5.69 15.77
CA LYS A 279 -5.09 6.88 15.34
C LYS A 279 -4.43 7.52 14.10
N THR A 280 -3.10 7.62 14.10
CA THR A 280 -2.36 8.14 12.95
C THR A 280 -2.60 7.27 11.70
N MET A 281 -2.60 5.94 11.85
CA MET A 281 -2.90 5.02 10.75
C MET A 281 -4.33 5.18 10.24
N GLU A 282 -5.32 5.33 11.12
CA GLU A 282 -6.73 5.54 10.77
C GLU A 282 -6.94 6.86 10.01
N GLU A 283 -6.32 7.94 10.48
CA GLU A 283 -6.53 9.28 9.92
C GLU A 283 -5.73 9.51 8.63
N SER A 284 -4.57 8.87 8.46
CA SER A 284 -3.61 9.23 7.40
C SER A 284 -3.22 8.09 6.47
N TYR A 285 -3.35 6.82 6.88
CA TYR A 285 -2.71 5.69 6.20
C TYR A 285 -3.65 4.48 6.03
N LEU A 286 -4.95 4.73 5.93
CA LEU A 286 -5.97 3.69 5.73
C LEU A 286 -5.81 2.98 4.38
N ASP A 287 -5.47 3.75 3.34
CA ASP A 287 -5.28 3.26 1.98
C ASP A 287 -3.90 2.61 1.74
N SER A 288 -2.99 2.67 2.72
CA SER A 288 -1.66 2.09 2.60
C SER A 288 -1.67 0.57 2.69
N VAL A 289 -0.68 -0.07 2.07
CA VAL A 289 -0.47 -1.52 2.14
C VAL A 289 0.65 -1.86 3.12
N TYR A 290 0.41 -2.85 3.98
CA TYR A 290 1.33 -3.23 5.05
C TYR A 290 1.86 -4.64 4.86
N ARG A 291 3.14 -4.81 5.23
CA ARG A 291 3.77 -6.13 5.34
C ARG A 291 3.51 -6.71 6.72
N VAL A 292 2.98 -7.93 6.75
CA VAL A 292 2.83 -8.71 7.99
C VAL A 292 3.50 -10.07 7.88
N ARG A 293 3.94 -10.61 9.01
CA ARG A 293 4.43 -11.99 9.09
C ARG A 293 3.24 -12.93 9.20
N SER A 294 3.09 -13.86 8.26
CA SER A 294 2.10 -14.93 8.31
C SER A 294 2.78 -16.30 8.39
N ARG A 295 2.03 -17.33 8.82
CA ARG A 295 2.50 -18.73 8.96
C ARG A 295 3.03 -19.32 7.64
N GLY A 296 2.64 -18.77 6.49
CA GLY A 296 3.10 -19.17 5.15
C GLY A 296 4.21 -18.30 4.55
N GLY A 297 4.76 -17.34 5.30
CA GLY A 297 5.70 -16.34 4.80
C GLY A 297 5.18 -14.91 4.97
N PRO A 298 5.86 -13.91 4.40
CA PRO A 298 5.36 -12.54 4.42
C PRO A 298 4.02 -12.49 3.65
N SER A 299 2.97 -11.96 4.29
CA SER A 299 1.71 -11.65 3.62
C SER A 299 1.47 -10.15 3.62
N MET A 300 0.64 -9.72 2.70
CA MET A 300 0.30 -8.32 2.47
C MET A 300 -1.13 -8.12 2.91
N ILE A 301 -1.41 -7.00 3.56
CA ILE A 301 -2.74 -6.66 4.06
C ILE A 301 -3.03 -5.18 3.80
N SER A 302 -4.31 -4.83 3.70
CA SER A 302 -4.76 -3.43 3.62
C SER A 302 -4.52 -2.70 4.95
N GLY A 303 -4.60 -1.37 4.93
CA GLY A 303 -4.54 -0.56 6.15
C GLY A 303 -5.69 -0.86 7.10
N GLU A 304 -6.90 -1.05 6.58
CA GLU A 304 -8.07 -1.50 7.36
C GLU A 304 -7.77 -2.79 8.14
N GLU A 305 -7.25 -3.82 7.49
CA GLU A 305 -6.92 -5.08 8.16
C GLU A 305 -5.75 -4.91 9.14
N ALA A 306 -4.76 -4.07 8.82
CA ALA A 306 -3.64 -3.80 9.72
C ALA A 306 -4.11 -3.13 11.02
N ILE A 307 -5.00 -2.16 10.93
CA ILE A 307 -5.63 -1.48 12.06
C ILE A 307 -6.48 -2.48 12.86
N GLU A 308 -7.36 -3.23 12.20
CA GLU A 308 -8.24 -4.21 12.85
C GLU A 308 -7.44 -5.27 13.64
N ARG A 309 -6.30 -5.72 13.11
CA ARG A 309 -5.39 -6.63 13.82
C ARG A 309 -4.84 -6.02 15.11
N ILE A 310 -4.46 -4.75 15.11
CA ILE A 310 -3.97 -4.06 16.31
C ILE A 310 -5.12 -3.88 17.31
N HIS A 311 -6.29 -3.42 16.87
CA HIS A 311 -7.50 -3.28 17.70
C HIS A 311 -7.86 -4.59 18.42
N ARG A 312 -7.96 -5.71 17.67
CA ARG A 312 -8.30 -7.03 18.23
C ARG A 312 -7.33 -7.49 19.33
N ILE A 313 -6.06 -7.14 19.22
CA ILE A 313 -5.01 -7.61 20.13
C ILE A 313 -4.87 -6.68 21.33
N THR A 314 -5.15 -5.40 21.16
CA THR A 314 -4.97 -4.37 22.19
C THR A 314 -6.25 -4.07 22.96
N GLY A 315 -7.41 -4.46 22.44
CA GLY A 315 -8.73 -4.06 22.97
C GLY A 315 -9.05 -2.59 22.73
N ILE A 316 -8.20 -1.86 22.00
CA ILE A 316 -8.49 -0.51 21.51
C ILE A 316 -9.65 -0.64 20.52
N GLY A 317 -10.69 0.20 20.65
CA GLY A 317 -11.89 0.17 19.79
C GLY A 317 -12.93 -0.91 20.14
N GLY A 318 -12.77 -1.61 21.27
CA GLY A 318 -13.68 -2.65 21.77
C GLY A 318 -15.02 -2.15 22.33
N ASP A 319 -15.34 -0.86 22.21
CA ASP A 319 -16.68 -0.33 22.51
C ASP A 319 -17.54 -0.34 21.24
N LYS A 320 -17.73 -1.50 20.63
CA LYS A 320 -19.01 -1.75 19.96
C LYS A 320 -19.93 -2.25 21.05
N GLU A 321 -20.78 -1.35 21.54
CA GLU A 321 -21.93 -1.65 22.38
C GLU A 321 -22.53 -3.00 21.96
N GLU A 322 -22.40 -4.00 22.83
CA GLU A 322 -23.38 -5.08 22.89
C GLU A 322 -24.71 -4.40 23.21
N SER A 323 -25.44 -3.99 22.16
CA SER A 323 -26.82 -3.58 22.29
C SER A 323 -27.63 -4.80 22.76
N PRO A 324 -28.43 -4.66 23.84
CA PRO A 324 -29.22 -5.75 24.40
C PRO A 324 -30.35 -6.25 23.50
#